data_AF-A0A966L0L9-F1
#
_entry.id   AF-A0A966L0L9-F1
#
_cell.length_a   1.000
_cell.length_b   1.000
_cell.length_c   1.000
_cell.angle_alpha   90.00
_cell.angle_beta   90.00
_cell.angle_gamma   90.00
#
_symmetry.space_group_name_H-M   'P 1'
#
loop_
_entity.id
_entity.type
_entity.pdbx_description
1 polymer ?
#
loop_
_entity_poly.entity_id
_entity_poly.type
_entity_poly.pdbx_seq_one_letter_code
_entity_poly.pdbx_strand_id
1 'polypeptide(L)'
;MNGPLEWIAAIGTMIAAGMIAADLGRKATGWGFVLFCAVAITWVVSGLIENAMPIAAMNAILLLINAWGVWQYLLSPKNRKKIEKLEELEEEAEAEVEAEES
;
A
#
# COMPACT_ATOMS: atom_id res chain seq x y z
N MET A 1 -18.58 -7.77 -14.85
CA MET A 1 -17.39 -8.21 -14.12
C MET A 1 -16.61 -9.28 -14.89
N ASN A 2 -16.10 -8.95 -16.09
CA ASN A 2 -15.05 -9.71 -16.79
C ASN A 2 -14.25 -8.81 -17.77
N GLY A 3 -14.16 -7.51 -17.49
CA GLY A 3 -13.53 -6.54 -18.39
C GLY A 3 -11.99 -6.49 -18.24
N PRO A 4 -11.24 -6.06 -19.26
CA PRO A 4 -9.79 -5.86 -19.16
C PRO A 4 -9.38 -4.93 -18.00
N LEU A 5 -10.20 -3.93 -17.70
CA LEU A 5 -10.02 -3.01 -16.56
C LEU A 5 -9.97 -3.74 -15.21
N GLU A 6 -10.80 -4.76 -15.03
CA GLU A 6 -10.92 -5.47 -13.76
C GLU A 6 -9.76 -6.44 -13.55
N TRP A 7 -9.27 -7.08 -14.62
CA TRP A 7 -8.05 -7.89 -14.57
C TRP A 7 -6.82 -7.05 -14.27
N ILE A 8 -6.69 -5.89 -14.91
CA ILE A 8 -5.61 -4.93 -14.61
C ILE A 8 -5.69 -4.49 -13.15
N ALA A 9 -6.89 -4.13 -12.69
CA ALA A 9 -7.10 -3.71 -11.31
C ALA A 9 -6.77 -4.84 -10.33
N ALA A 10 -7.20 -6.07 -10.59
CA ALA A 10 -6.93 -7.22 -9.72
C ALA A 10 -5.44 -7.55 -9.63
N ILE A 11 -4.73 -7.59 -10.77
CA ILE A 11 -3.28 -7.82 -10.80
C ILE A 11 -2.55 -6.69 -10.07
N GLY A 12 -2.95 -5.44 -10.32
CA GLY A 12 -2.42 -4.29 -9.60
C GLY A 12 -2.64 -4.37 -8.09
N THR A 13 -3.82 -4.80 -7.64
CA THR A 13 -4.11 -5.04 -6.21
C THR A 13 -3.14 -6.05 -5.62
N MET A 14 -2.91 -7.18 -6.29
CA MET A 14 -2.02 -8.23 -5.80
C MET A 14 -0.56 -7.77 -5.71
N ILE A 15 -0.09 -7.02 -6.72
CA ILE A 15 1.27 -6.46 -6.70
C ILE A 15 1.40 -5.44 -5.58
N ALA A 16 0.46 -4.51 -5.44
CA ALA A 16 0.48 -3.49 -4.39
C ALA A 16 0.44 -4.12 -2.99
N ALA A 17 -0.39 -5.15 -2.80
CA ALA A 17 -0.45 -5.91 -1.56
C ALA A 17 0.88 -6.58 -1.25
N GLY A 18 1.50 -7.22 -2.24
CA GLY A 18 2.82 -7.84 -2.11
C GLY A 18 3.91 -6.83 -1.73
N MET A 19 3.88 -5.63 -2.31
CA MET A 19 4.86 -4.58 -1.98
C MET A 19 4.77 -4.12 -0.52
N ILE A 20 3.55 -3.98 0.02
CA ILE A 20 3.35 -3.62 1.43
C ILE A 20 3.71 -4.80 2.34
N ALA A 21 3.30 -6.01 1.99
CA ALA A 21 3.54 -7.20 2.79
C ALA A 21 5.02 -7.59 2.86
N ALA A 22 5.79 -7.31 1.81
CA ALA A 22 7.23 -7.57 1.78
C ALA A 22 8.03 -6.60 2.67
N ASP A 23 7.42 -5.48 3.09
CA ASP A 23 7.97 -4.44 3.96
C ASP A 23 9.45 -4.13 3.75
N LEU A 24 9.85 -3.95 2.48
CA LEU A 24 11.23 -3.67 2.06
C LEU A 24 11.66 -2.22 2.37
N GLY A 25 11.19 -1.69 3.49
CA GLY A 25 11.41 -0.33 3.95
C GLY A 25 10.39 0.70 3.46
N ARG A 26 10.40 1.86 4.12
CA ARG A 26 9.43 2.95 3.97
C ARG A 26 9.08 3.33 2.53
N LYS A 27 10.06 3.38 1.63
CA LYS A 27 9.85 3.83 0.24
C LYS A 27 9.07 2.80 -0.56
N ALA A 28 9.37 1.52 -0.41
CA ALA A 28 8.68 0.44 -1.12
C ALA A 28 7.21 0.40 -0.69
N THR A 29 6.95 0.41 0.62
CA THR A 29 5.61 0.47 1.22
C THR A 29 4.84 1.70 0.75
N GLY A 30 5.50 2.87 0.71
CA GLY A 30 4.92 4.10 0.17
C GLY A 30 4.50 4.01 -1.30
N TRP A 31 5.33 3.40 -2.17
CA TRP A 31 4.97 3.17 -3.57
C TRP A 31 3.88 2.12 -3.75
N GLY A 32 3.79 1.13 -2.85
CA GLY A 32 2.67 0.19 -2.78
C GLY A 32 1.34 0.92 -2.59
N PHE A 33 1.27 1.89 -1.68
CA PHE A 33 0.09 2.74 -1.52
C PHE A 33 -0.25 3.57 -2.76
N VAL A 34 0.76 4.09 -3.49
CA VAL A 34 0.53 4.82 -4.75
C VAL A 34 -0.11 3.90 -5.79
N LEU A 35 0.37 2.67 -5.92
CA LEU A 35 -0.20 1.68 -6.83
C LEU A 35 -1.64 1.31 -6.42
N PHE A 36 -1.90 1.13 -5.12
CA PHE A 36 -3.25 0.92 -4.62
C PHE A 36 -4.20 2.07 -4.94
N CYS A 37 -3.76 3.33 -4.92
CA CYS A 37 -4.57 4.46 -5.35
C CYS A 37 -4.98 4.33 -6.84
N ALA A 38 -4.03 4.02 -7.73
CA ALA A 38 -4.32 3.86 -9.15
C ALA A 38 -5.33 2.71 -9.41
N VAL A 39 -5.16 1.61 -8.69
CA VAL A 39 -6.04 0.45 -8.76
C VAL A 39 -7.43 0.76 -8.21
N ALA A 40 -7.52 1.46 -7.08
CA ALA A 40 -8.80 1.88 -6.49
C ALA A 40 -9.59 2.78 -7.45
N ILE A 41 -8.93 3.71 -8.15
CA ILE A 41 -9.57 4.53 -9.19
C ILE A 41 -10.15 3.64 -10.30
N THR A 42 -9.39 2.63 -10.73
CA THR A 42 -9.84 1.68 -11.76
C THR A 42 -11.08 0.91 -11.31
N TRP A 43 -11.11 0.43 -10.06
CA TRP A 43 -12.28 -0.24 -9.48
C TRP A 43 -13.49 0.68 -9.31
N VAL A 44 -13.28 1.95 -8.96
CA VAL A 44 -14.36 2.95 -8.90
C VAL A 44 -14.96 3.13 -10.29
N VAL A 45 -14.14 3.35 -11.32
CA VAL A 45 -14.62 3.53 -12.70
C VAL A 45 -15.37 2.29 -13.19
N SER A 46 -14.82 1.08 -12.97
CA SER A 46 -15.49 -0.17 -13.34
C SER A 46 -16.83 -0.32 -12.62
N GLY A 47 -16.86 -0.07 -11.31
CA GLY A 47 -18.09 -0.16 -10.52
C GLY A 47 -19.17 0.82 -10.97
N LEU A 48 -18.80 2.02 -11.42
CA LEU A 48 -19.76 2.98 -11.97
C LEU A 48 -20.28 2.55 -13.34
N ILE A 49 -19.42 2.04 -14.24
CA ILE A 49 -19.81 1.56 -15.57
C ILE A 49 -20.77 0.36 -15.45
N GLU A 50 -20.48 -0.57 -14.54
CA GLU A 50 -21.26 -1.79 -14.35
C GLU A 50 -22.47 -1.60 -13.40
N ASN A 51 -22.76 -0.38 -12.95
CA ASN A 51 -23.77 -0.07 -11.93
C ASN A 51 -23.59 -0.87 -10.60
N ALA A 52 -22.37 -1.30 -10.31
CA ALA A 52 -21.98 -1.94 -9.06
C ALA A 52 -21.58 -0.91 -8.00
N MET A 53 -22.58 -0.16 -7.50
CA MET A 53 -22.38 0.89 -6.48
C MET A 53 -21.61 0.44 -5.24
N PRO A 54 -21.81 -0.77 -4.67
CA PRO A 54 -21.02 -1.22 -3.52
C PRO A 54 -19.52 -1.31 -3.79
N ILE A 55 -19.13 -1.79 -4.99
CA ILE A 55 -17.72 -1.91 -5.39
C ILE A 55 -17.10 -0.51 -5.55
N ALA A 56 -17.83 0.40 -6.19
CA ALA A 56 -17.37 1.78 -6.37
C ALA A 56 -17.22 2.52 -5.03
N ALA A 57 -18.23 2.44 -4.15
CA ALA A 57 -18.19 3.10 -2.85
C ALA A 57 -17.06 2.58 -1.95
N MET A 58 -16.88 1.25 -1.91
CA MET A 58 -15.78 0.63 -1.15
C MET A 58 -14.42 1.11 -1.65
N ASN A 59 -14.19 1.09 -2.96
CA ASN A 59 -12.91 1.51 -3.54
C ASN A 59 -12.67 3.02 -3.43
N ALA A 60 -13.72 3.85 -3.39
CA ALA A 60 -13.58 5.27 -3.10
C ALA A 60 -13.08 5.52 -1.67
N ILE A 61 -13.57 4.76 -0.68
CA ILE A 61 -13.05 4.84 0.69
C ILE A 61 -11.61 4.32 0.76
N LEU A 62 -11.32 3.20 0.10
CA LEU A 62 -9.95 2.66 0.03
C LEU A 62 -8.99 3.66 -0.63
N LEU A 63 -9.42 4.41 -1.65
CA LEU A 63 -8.61 5.45 -2.27
C LEU A 63 -8.19 6.51 -1.25
N LEU A 64 -9.09 6.95 -0.36
CA LEU A 64 -8.77 7.91 0.70
C LEU A 64 -7.78 7.34 1.72
N ILE A 65 -7.96 6.09 2.13
CA ILE A 65 -7.06 5.40 3.05
C ILE A 65 -5.67 5.24 2.43
N ASN A 66 -5.60 4.82 1.16
CA ASN A 66 -4.34 4.65 0.44
C ASN A 66 -3.65 6.00 0.23
N ALA A 67 -4.38 7.07 -0.09
CA ALA A 67 -3.83 8.41 -0.18
C ALA A 67 -3.25 8.90 1.16
N TRP A 68 -3.89 8.55 2.28
CA TRP A 68 -3.34 8.79 3.60
C TRP A 68 -2.04 8.00 3.83
N GLY A 69 -1.98 6.73 3.41
CA GLY A 69 -0.77 5.92 3.40
C GLY A 69 0.38 6.55 2.60
N VAL A 70 0.10 7.03 1.38
CA VAL A 70 1.07 7.77 0.56
C VAL A 70 1.61 8.99 1.31
N TRP A 71 0.73 9.79 1.90
CA TRP A 71 1.14 10.96 2.67
C TRP A 71 2.01 10.57 3.88
N GLN A 72 1.62 9.52 4.60
CA GLN A 72 2.33 9.05 5.78
C GLN A 72 3.74 8.54 5.45
N TYR A 73 3.91 7.75 4.40
CA TYR A 73 5.18 7.07 4.08
C TYR A 73 6.10 7.85 3.13
N LEU A 74 5.55 8.58 2.15
CA LEU A 74 6.36 9.29 1.16
C LEU A 74 6.50 10.79 1.46
N LEU A 75 5.44 11.46 1.92
CA LEU A 75 5.40 12.93 1.93
C LEU A 75 5.65 13.55 3.31
N SER A 76 5.28 12.89 4.40
CA SER A 76 5.38 13.44 5.75
C SER A 76 6.83 13.41 6.27
N PRO A 77 7.49 14.57 6.46
CA PRO A 77 8.88 14.63 6.93
C PRO A 77 9.03 14.16 8.38
N LYS A 78 7.98 14.35 9.20
CA LYS A 78 7.94 13.91 10.59
C LYS A 78 7.88 12.38 10.69
N ASN A 79 7.01 11.77 9.87
CA ASN A 79 6.87 10.32 9.87
C ASN A 79 8.10 9.64 9.28
N ARG A 80 8.72 10.27 8.26
CA ARG A 80 9.99 9.80 7.70
C ARG A 80 11.05 9.55 8.77
N LYS A 81 11.35 10.55 9.60
CA LYS A 81 12.34 10.41 10.68
C LYS A 81 11.95 9.36 11.72
N LYS A 82 10.65 9.28 12.02
CA LYS A 82 10.13 8.29 12.98
C LYS A 82 10.32 6.87 12.44
N ILE A 83 9.98 6.63 11.18
CA ILE A 83 10.08 5.31 10.55
C ILE A 83 11.55 4.92 10.38
N GLU A 84 12.41 5.82 9.87
CA GLU A 84 13.85 5.55 9.72
C GLU A 84 14.47 5.15 11.07
N LYS A 85 14.10 5.83 12.17
CA LYS A 85 14.57 5.44 13.50
C LYS A 85 13.99 4.11 14.00
N LEU A 86 12.78 3.74 13.60
CA LEU A 86 12.20 2.44 13.96
C LEU A 86 12.89 1.31 13.19
N GLU A 87 13.16 1.52 11.90
CA GLU A 87 13.93 0.60 11.05
C GLU A 87 15.33 0.36 11.66
N GLU A 88 16.04 1.41 12.08
CA GLU A 88 17.34 1.28 12.77
C GLU A 88 17.25 0.46 14.07
N LEU A 89 16.21 0.70 14.89
CA LEU A 89 16.03 -0.04 16.14
C LEU A 89 15.62 -1.50 15.92
N GLU A 90 14.93 -1.79 14.83
CA GLU A 90 14.55 -3.15 14.43
C GLU A 90 15.80 -3.92 13.97
N GLU A 91 16.65 -3.33 13.13
CA GLU A 91 17.93 -3.93 12.74
C GLU A 91 18.86 -4.17 13.94
N GLU A 92 18.93 -3.22 14.89
CA GLU A 92 19.67 -3.40 16.14
C GLU A 92 19.11 -4.56 16.97
N ALA A 93 17.79 -4.65 17.12
CA ALA A 93 17.14 -5.72 17.88
C ALA A 93 17.32 -7.10 17.22
N GLU A 94 17.23 -7.19 15.89
CA GLU A 94 17.48 -8.42 15.15
C GLU A 94 18.94 -8.89 15.33
N ALA A 95 19.90 -7.98 15.24
CA ALA A 95 21.32 -8.29 15.45
C ALA A 95 21.61 -8.73 16.90
N GLU A 96 20.95 -8.13 17.89
CA GLU A 96 21.04 -8.55 19.30
C GLU A 96 20.48 -9.97 19.48
N VAL A 97 19.33 -10.30 18.91
CA VAL A 97 18.74 -11.64 18.97
C VAL A 97 19.64 -12.68 18.28
N GLU A 98 20.16 -12.37 17.09
CA GLU A 98 21.09 -13.27 16.38
C GLU A 98 22.37 -13.52 17.19
N ALA A 99 22.90 -12.51 17.88
CA ALA A 99 24.07 -12.64 18.74
C ALA A 99 23.79 -13.43 20.03
N GLU A 100 22.57 -13.38 20.57
CA GLU A 100 22.16 -14.21 21.71
C GLU A 100 21.95 -15.69 21.32
N GLU A 101 21.51 -15.95 20.09
CA GLU A 101 21.28 -17.31 19.57
C GLU A 101 22.56 -18.02 19.08
N SER A 102 23.66 -17.28 18.85
CA SER A 102 24.96 -17.78 18.37
C SER A 102 25.93 -18.22 19.48
#